data_AF-A0A4Q5LLE9-F1
#
_entry.id   AF-A0A4Q5LLE9-F1
#
_cell.length_a   1.000
_cell.length_b   1.000
_cell.length_c   1.000
_cell.angle_alpha   90.00
_cell.angle_beta   90.00
_cell.angle_gamma   90.00
#
_symmetry.space_group_name_H-M   'P 1'
#
loop_
_entity.id
_entity.type
_entity.pdbx_description
1 polymer ?
#
loop_
_entity_poly.entity_id
_entity_poly.type
_entity_poly.pdbx_seq_one_letter_code
_entity_poly.pdbx_strand_id
1 'polypeptide(L)'
;MKINFSIVHKPLTISKIKAPGQTIQVYQENQSINLQATKDAVAYLQYALSNKIPVIVGVSNVPGGPNSDKSTNHWVVIVGSGTDSNGNYFRFYDSGATNQVNRATSVANKLYYNPTTGEFKGTSDTNYGAAAAYQMTMVRKSKKIL
;
A
#
# COMPACT_ATOMS: atom_id res chain seq x y z
N MET A 1 -0.61 -18.60 -30.22
CA MET A 1 0.41 -18.63 -29.15
C MET A 1 -0.29 -18.98 -27.83
N LYS A 2 -0.01 -20.15 -27.25
CA LYS A 2 -0.50 -20.51 -25.90
C LYS A 2 0.55 -20.09 -24.89
N ILE A 3 0.21 -19.17 -23.99
CA ILE A 3 1.07 -18.80 -22.88
C ILE A 3 0.70 -19.73 -21.72
N ASN A 4 1.59 -20.63 -21.36
CA ASN A 4 1.43 -21.50 -20.20
C ASN A 4 2.04 -20.80 -18.98
N PHE A 5 1.20 -20.35 -18.04
CA PHE A 5 1.66 -19.83 -16.76
C PHE A 5 1.73 -20.98 -15.75
N SER A 6 2.93 -21.46 -15.44
CA SER A 6 3.17 -22.33 -14.27
C SER A 6 3.54 -21.46 -13.08
N ILE A 7 2.55 -21.00 -12.31
CA ILE A 7 2.81 -20.35 -11.03
C ILE A 7 2.92 -21.43 -9.96
N VAL A 8 4.14 -21.89 -9.69
CA VAL A 8 4.44 -22.84 -8.59
C VAL A 8 4.60 -22.05 -7.28
N HIS A 9 3.56 -21.33 -6.87
CA HIS A 9 3.48 -20.72 -5.54
C HIS A 9 2.14 -21.06 -4.90
N LYS A 10 2.14 -21.38 -3.60
CA LYS A 10 0.90 -21.66 -2.86
C LYS A 10 -0.05 -20.47 -3.01
N PRO A 11 -1.35 -20.70 -3.31
CA PRO A 11 -2.28 -19.62 -3.54
C PRO A 11 -2.44 -18.75 -2.29
N LEU A 12 -2.36 -17.43 -2.49
CA LEU A 12 -2.59 -16.42 -1.47
C LEU A 12 -3.95 -15.76 -1.70
N THR A 13 -4.63 -15.40 -0.62
CA THR A 13 -5.84 -14.57 -0.65
C THR A 13 -5.59 -13.28 0.10
N ILE A 14 -6.33 -12.24 -0.29
CA ILE A 14 -6.38 -11.00 0.46
C ILE A 14 -7.43 -11.17 1.55
N SER A 15 -7.08 -10.81 2.79
CA SER A 15 -8.05 -10.82 3.89
C SER A 15 -9.25 -9.92 3.60
N LYS A 16 -10.44 -10.22 4.17
CA LYS A 16 -11.54 -9.24 4.20
C LYS A 16 -11.07 -7.94 4.88
N ILE A 17 -11.61 -6.81 4.45
CA ILE A 17 -11.37 -5.51 5.10
C ILE A 17 -11.76 -5.65 6.57
N LYS A 18 -10.88 -5.22 7.49
CA LYS A 18 -11.08 -5.32 8.95
C LYS A 18 -11.30 -6.75 9.48
N ALA A 19 -10.87 -7.79 8.76
CA ALA A 19 -10.81 -9.13 9.35
C ALA A 19 -9.88 -9.11 10.59
N PRO A 20 -10.28 -9.73 11.72
CA PRO A 20 -9.50 -9.70 12.95
C PRO A 20 -8.04 -10.10 12.73
N GLY A 21 -7.10 -9.24 13.15
CA GLY A 21 -5.66 -9.44 13.03
C GLY A 21 -5.07 -9.30 11.61
N GLN A 22 -5.88 -8.97 10.60
CA GLN A 22 -5.47 -8.92 9.19
C GLN A 22 -5.28 -7.50 8.65
N THR A 23 -5.69 -6.48 9.39
CA THR A 23 -5.49 -5.07 9.02
C THR A 23 -4.60 -4.41 10.06
N ILE A 24 -3.60 -3.66 9.60
CA ILE A 24 -2.80 -2.78 10.43
C ILE A 24 -3.24 -1.35 10.10
N GLN A 25 -3.98 -0.71 11.00
CA GLN A 25 -4.49 0.64 10.80
C GLN A 25 -3.44 1.65 11.27
N VAL A 26 -2.87 2.41 10.33
CA VAL A 26 -1.76 3.35 10.56
C VAL A 26 -2.28 4.76 10.82
N TYR A 27 -3.36 5.14 10.14
CA TYR A 27 -4.00 6.44 10.26
C TYR A 27 -5.51 6.31 10.15
N GLN A 28 -6.25 7.11 10.92
CA GLN A 28 -7.69 7.29 10.80
C GLN A 28 -8.02 8.78 10.73
N GLU A 29 -9.09 9.13 10.02
CA GLU A 29 -9.49 10.54 9.92
C GLU A 29 -9.79 11.12 11.31
N ASN A 30 -9.38 12.37 11.55
CA ASN A 30 -9.46 13.07 12.84
C ASN A 30 -8.67 12.40 13.98
N GLN A 31 -7.77 11.48 13.68
CA GLN A 31 -6.85 10.89 14.64
C GLN A 31 -5.40 11.19 14.26
N SER A 32 -4.52 11.20 15.26
CA SER A 32 -3.09 11.16 15.03
C SER A 32 -2.65 9.80 14.51
N ILE A 33 -1.45 9.74 13.93
CA ILE A 33 -0.86 8.51 13.44
C ILE A 33 -0.56 7.57 14.61
N ASN A 34 -0.92 6.30 14.41
CA ASN A 34 -0.61 5.26 15.38
C ASN A 34 0.82 4.77 15.14
N LEU A 35 1.79 5.36 15.84
CA LEU A 35 3.22 5.04 15.70
C LEU A 35 3.55 3.56 15.95
N GLN A 36 2.82 2.87 16.82
CA GLN A 36 3.04 1.44 17.03
C GLN A 36 2.56 0.63 15.82
N ALA A 37 1.36 0.94 15.31
CA ALA A 37 0.86 0.31 14.09
C ALA A 37 1.73 0.65 12.86
N THR A 38 2.31 1.84 12.80
CA THR A 38 3.32 2.21 11.79
C THR A 38 4.52 1.25 11.84
N LYS A 39 5.09 0.99 13.02
CA LYS A 39 6.21 0.05 13.16
C LYS A 39 5.83 -1.36 12.73
N ASP A 40 4.64 -1.81 13.14
CA ASP A 40 4.12 -3.13 12.76
C ASP A 40 3.88 -3.23 11.23
N ALA A 41 3.42 -2.14 10.61
CA ALA A 41 3.24 -2.03 9.17
C ALA A 41 4.58 -2.13 8.43
N VAL A 42 5.62 -1.40 8.86
CA VAL A 42 6.98 -1.52 8.30
C VAL A 42 7.47 -2.95 8.38
N ALA A 43 7.41 -3.56 9.56
CA ALA A 43 7.88 -4.92 9.79
C ALA A 43 7.14 -5.93 8.90
N TYR A 44 5.82 -5.80 8.77
CA TYR A 44 5.03 -6.68 7.91
C TYR A 44 5.35 -6.48 6.42
N LEU A 45 5.46 -5.24 5.94
CA LEU A 45 5.77 -4.97 4.54
C LEU A 45 7.16 -5.50 4.17
N GLN A 46 8.16 -5.33 5.04
CA GLN A 46 9.49 -5.90 4.83
C GLN A 46 9.46 -7.44 4.82
N TYR A 47 8.73 -8.06 5.75
CA TYR A 47 8.52 -9.52 5.75
C TYR A 47 7.85 -10.02 4.46
N ALA A 48 6.78 -9.36 4.02
CA ALA A 48 6.03 -9.78 2.85
C ALA A 48 6.89 -9.66 1.58
N LEU A 49 7.58 -8.52 1.41
CA LEU A 49 8.45 -8.28 0.26
C LEU A 49 9.65 -9.24 0.22
N SER A 50 10.27 -9.57 1.35
CA SER A 50 11.35 -10.57 1.38
C SER A 50 10.88 -11.97 0.99
N ASN A 51 9.59 -12.25 1.18
CA ASN A 51 8.93 -13.48 0.74
C ASN A 51 8.30 -13.37 -0.65
N LYS A 52 8.56 -12.29 -1.41
CA LYS A 52 8.01 -12.02 -2.75
C LYS A 52 6.48 -11.96 -2.76
N ILE A 53 5.89 -11.48 -1.66
CA ILE A 53 4.44 -11.32 -1.50
C ILE A 53 4.08 -9.84 -1.69
N PRO A 54 3.39 -9.46 -2.77
CA PRO A 54 2.84 -8.11 -2.89
C PRO A 54 1.74 -7.89 -1.85
N VAL A 55 1.60 -6.63 -1.39
CA VAL A 55 0.70 -6.28 -0.29
C VAL A 55 -0.25 -5.17 -0.70
N ILE A 56 -1.54 -5.33 -0.42
CA ILE A 56 -2.53 -4.27 -0.63
C ILE A 56 -2.47 -3.27 0.52
N VAL A 57 -2.40 -2.01 0.15
CA VAL A 57 -2.36 -0.88 1.08
C VAL A 57 -3.46 0.11 0.73
N GLY A 58 -4.15 0.56 1.78
CA GLY A 58 -5.09 1.66 1.69
C GLY A 58 -4.34 2.99 1.75
N VAL A 59 -4.74 3.92 0.89
CA VAL A 59 -4.27 5.30 0.91
C VAL A 59 -5.45 6.27 0.90
N SER A 60 -5.16 7.49 1.34
CA SER A 60 -6.06 8.63 1.29
C SER A 60 -5.42 9.73 0.45
N ASN A 61 -6.15 10.26 -0.52
CA ASN A 61 -5.73 11.45 -1.26
C ASN A 61 -6.60 12.68 -0.96
N VAL A 62 -7.68 12.51 -0.18
CA VAL A 62 -8.57 13.57 0.30
C VAL A 62 -9.21 13.14 1.63
N PRO A 63 -9.57 14.08 2.53
CA PRO A 63 -10.41 13.78 3.69
C PRO A 63 -11.75 13.10 3.30
N GLY A 64 -12.33 12.31 4.20
CA GLY A 64 -13.69 11.76 4.06
C GLY A 64 -13.81 10.51 3.17
N GLY A 65 -12.95 9.50 3.35
CA GLY A 65 -12.99 8.26 2.58
C GLY A 65 -14.30 7.44 2.70
N PRO A 66 -14.63 6.59 1.70
CA PRO A 66 -15.83 5.77 1.65
C PRO A 66 -15.83 4.58 2.62
N ASN A 67 -14.70 4.27 3.26
CA ASN A 67 -14.64 3.19 4.24
C ASN A 67 -15.23 3.63 5.59
N SER A 68 -15.60 2.67 6.46
CA SER A 68 -16.35 2.99 7.69
C SER A 68 -15.60 3.85 8.72
N ASP A 69 -14.27 3.96 8.62
CA ASP A 69 -13.45 4.88 9.44
C ASP A 69 -13.07 6.18 8.69
N LYS A 70 -13.65 6.38 7.50
CA LYS A 70 -13.47 7.52 6.61
C LYS A 70 -12.03 7.88 6.25
N SER A 71 -11.09 6.95 6.45
CA SER A 71 -9.67 7.21 6.20
C SER A 71 -9.23 6.80 4.79
N THR A 72 -9.71 5.67 4.27
CA THR A 72 -9.19 5.08 3.03
C THR A 72 -10.15 5.30 1.88
N ASN A 73 -9.65 5.90 0.80
CA ASN A 73 -10.43 6.16 -0.40
C ASN A 73 -9.84 5.58 -1.68
N HIS A 74 -8.63 5.03 -1.60
CA HIS A 74 -7.96 4.43 -2.73
C HIS A 74 -7.09 3.25 -2.29
N TRP A 75 -6.79 2.35 -3.23
CA TRP A 75 -6.03 1.14 -2.97
C TRP A 75 -4.86 1.00 -3.94
N VAL A 76 -3.69 0.71 -3.39
CA VAL A 76 -2.46 0.47 -4.13
C VAL A 76 -1.84 -0.87 -3.72
N VAL A 77 -0.96 -1.39 -4.56
CA VAL A 77 -0.24 -2.65 -4.29
C VAL A 77 1.23 -2.34 -4.08
N ILE A 78 1.77 -2.61 -2.90
CA ILE A 78 3.19 -2.51 -2.62
C ILE A 78 3.92 -3.68 -3.29
N VAL A 79 4.95 -3.35 -4.08
CA VAL A 79 5.69 -4.31 -4.92
C VAL A 79 7.20 -4.28 -4.69
N GLY A 80 7.70 -3.36 -3.88
CA GLY A 80 9.12 -3.27 -3.55
C GLY A 80 9.41 -2.19 -2.53
N SER A 81 10.66 -2.10 -2.12
CA SER A 81 11.16 -1.07 -1.20
C SER A 81 12.54 -0.61 -1.63
N GLY A 82 12.94 0.59 -1.23
CA GLY A 82 14.27 1.11 -1.50
C GLY A 82 14.55 2.38 -0.70
N THR A 83 15.68 2.98 -1.03
CA THR A 83 16.13 4.25 -0.47
C THR A 83 16.65 5.10 -1.62
N ASP A 84 16.34 6.39 -1.61
CA ASP A 84 16.97 7.39 -2.47
C ASP A 84 17.25 8.67 -1.68
N SER A 85 17.60 9.76 -2.36
CA SER A 85 17.90 11.06 -1.73
C SER A 85 16.74 11.65 -0.92
N ASN A 86 15.50 11.24 -1.17
CA ASN A 86 14.32 11.68 -0.42
C ASN A 86 14.02 10.77 0.79
N GLY A 87 14.73 9.65 0.92
CA GLY A 87 14.64 8.74 2.06
C GLY A 87 14.16 7.33 1.68
N ASN A 88 13.72 6.60 2.70
CA ASN A 88 13.24 5.23 2.56
C ASN A 88 11.81 5.22 2.00
N TYR A 89 11.53 4.33 1.06
CA TYR A 89 10.22 4.24 0.42
C TYR A 89 9.76 2.81 0.15
N PHE A 90 8.46 2.68 -0.04
CA PHE A 90 7.83 1.52 -0.67
C PHE A 90 7.35 1.90 -2.09
N ARG A 91 7.70 1.08 -3.08
CA ARG A 91 7.21 1.22 -4.46
C ARG A 91 5.83 0.60 -4.59
N PHE A 92 4.93 1.25 -5.32
CA PHE A 92 3.56 0.75 -5.48
C PHE A 92 3.06 0.74 -6.94
N TYR A 93 2.09 -0.13 -7.20
CA TYR A 93 1.23 -0.08 -8.37
C TYR A 93 -0.12 0.52 -8.01
N ASP A 94 -0.58 1.46 -8.84
CA ASP A 94 -1.85 2.15 -8.67
C ASP A 94 -2.97 1.32 -9.32
N SER A 95 -3.70 0.56 -8.49
CA SER A 95 -4.66 -0.43 -8.99
C SER A 95 -5.96 0.17 -9.56
N GLY A 96 -6.24 1.46 -9.33
CA GLY A 96 -7.42 2.13 -9.89
C GLY A 96 -7.19 2.80 -11.24
N ALA A 97 -5.95 2.88 -11.73
CA ALA A 97 -5.63 3.51 -13.01
C ALA A 97 -5.86 2.57 -14.20
N THR A 98 -7.13 2.37 -14.56
CA THR A 98 -7.55 1.45 -15.63
C THR A 98 -7.06 1.82 -17.04
N ASN A 99 -6.86 3.12 -17.31
CA ASN A 99 -6.47 3.63 -18.64
C ASN A 99 -5.06 4.26 -18.67
N GLN A 100 -4.25 4.10 -17.61
CA GLN A 100 -2.93 4.72 -17.49
C GLN A 100 -1.88 3.72 -17.02
N VAL A 101 -1.89 2.49 -17.54
CA VAL A 101 -1.08 1.36 -17.05
C VAL A 101 0.40 1.71 -16.86
N ASN A 102 1.03 2.34 -17.86
CA ASN A 102 2.46 2.72 -17.78
C ASN A 102 2.78 3.63 -16.58
N ARG A 103 1.86 4.55 -16.26
CA ARG A 103 1.97 5.47 -15.13
C ARG A 103 1.58 4.80 -13.82
N ALA A 104 0.56 3.95 -13.86
CA ALA A 104 0.11 3.13 -12.74
C ALA A 104 1.21 2.20 -12.21
N THR A 105 2.08 1.71 -13.09
CA THR A 105 3.21 0.83 -12.75
C THR A 105 4.57 1.52 -12.71
N SER A 106 4.58 2.86 -12.81
CA SER A 106 5.80 3.67 -12.88
C SER A 106 6.73 3.41 -11.70
N VAL A 107 8.05 3.48 -11.94
CA VAL A 107 9.06 3.43 -10.87
C VAL A 107 9.04 4.66 -9.98
N ALA A 108 8.39 5.74 -10.43
CA ALA A 108 8.19 6.96 -9.67
C ALA A 108 7.16 6.83 -8.54
N ASN A 109 6.28 5.82 -8.61
CA ASN A 109 5.22 5.59 -7.63
C ASN A 109 5.81 5.09 -6.31
N LYS A 110 6.05 6.01 -5.38
CA LYS A 110 6.72 5.76 -4.11
C LYS A 110 5.95 6.36 -2.94
N LEU A 111 5.79 5.60 -1.87
CA LEU A 111 5.36 6.10 -0.56
C LEU A 111 6.59 6.19 0.35
N TYR A 112 7.02 7.42 0.65
CA TYR A 112 8.17 7.69 1.52
C TYR A 112 7.77 7.64 2.98
N TYR A 113 8.62 7.01 3.79
CA TYR A 113 8.46 6.91 5.23
C TYR A 113 9.14 8.07 5.96
N ASN A 114 8.40 8.80 6.78
CA ASN A 114 8.94 9.77 7.71
C ASN A 114 9.09 9.13 9.11
N PRO A 115 10.33 8.88 9.57
CA PRO A 115 10.54 8.22 10.86
C PRO A 115 10.17 9.08 12.08
N THR A 116 10.09 10.40 11.92
CA THR A 116 9.73 11.33 13.00
C THR A 116 8.22 11.33 13.23
N THR A 117 7.43 11.39 12.16
CA THR A 117 5.96 11.47 12.24
C THR A 117 5.28 10.11 12.13
N GLY A 118 5.98 9.09 11.65
CA GLY A 118 5.42 7.78 11.31
C GLY A 118 4.56 7.80 10.05
N GLU A 119 4.61 8.88 9.27
CA GLU A 119 3.84 9.04 8.03
C GLU A 119 4.42 8.24 6.89
N PHE A 120 3.53 7.76 6.02
CA PHE A 120 3.89 7.37 4.66
C PHE A 120 3.16 8.26 3.68
N LYS A 121 3.91 9.03 2.89
CA LYS A 121 3.36 9.97 1.91
C LYS A 121 4.03 9.83 0.56
N GLY A 122 3.28 10.09 -0.50
CA GLY A 122 3.82 10.04 -1.86
C GLY A 122 2.79 10.40 -2.91
N THR A 123 3.17 10.35 -4.17
CA THR A 123 2.27 10.59 -5.30
C THR A 123 2.28 9.42 -6.25
N SER A 124 1.18 9.26 -6.98
CA SER A 124 1.13 8.38 -8.14
C SER A 124 1.48 9.21 -9.37
N ASP A 125 2.20 8.63 -10.31
CA ASP A 125 2.49 9.24 -11.60
C ASP A 125 1.22 9.38 -12.45
N THR A 126 0.07 8.80 -12.04
CA THR A 126 -1.21 8.94 -12.75
C THR A 126 -1.74 10.38 -12.70
N ASN A 127 -2.50 10.82 -13.71
CA ASN A 127 -3.02 12.21 -13.77
C ASN A 127 -3.76 12.66 -12.49
N TYR A 128 -4.54 11.76 -11.87
CA TYR A 128 -5.31 12.09 -10.68
C TYR A 128 -4.49 11.96 -9.38
N GLY A 129 -3.51 11.05 -9.33
CA GLY A 129 -2.67 10.85 -8.15
C GLY A 129 -1.42 11.74 -8.13
N ALA A 130 -1.09 12.39 -9.24
CA ALA A 130 -0.02 13.39 -9.30
C ALA A 130 -0.44 14.71 -8.63
N ALA A 131 -1.74 15.01 -8.64
CA ALA A 131 -2.30 16.25 -8.09
C ALA A 131 -2.58 16.18 -6.57
N ALA A 132 -2.55 14.98 -5.96
CA ALA A 132 -2.90 14.79 -4.56
C ALA A 132 -1.98 13.75 -3.90
N ALA A 133 -1.27 14.17 -2.84
CA ALA A 133 -0.40 13.27 -2.10
C ALA A 133 -1.23 12.19 -1.39
N TYR A 134 -0.87 10.94 -1.67
CA TYR A 134 -1.38 9.77 -0.97
C TYR A 134 -0.76 9.68 0.42
N GLN A 135 -1.60 9.54 1.44
CA GLN A 135 -1.21 9.17 2.79
C GLN A 135 -1.64 7.73 3.06
N MET A 136 -0.71 6.88 3.50
CA MET A 136 -1.05 5.50 3.87
C MET A 136 -1.95 5.47 5.10
N THR A 137 -3.04 4.72 5.00
CA THR A 137 -4.04 4.60 6.06
C THR A 137 -4.03 3.22 6.70
N MET A 138 -3.81 2.17 5.89
CA MET A 138 -3.79 0.80 6.40
C MET A 138 -3.00 -0.17 5.52
N VAL A 139 -2.48 -1.22 6.15
CA VAL A 139 -1.89 -2.38 5.47
C VAL A 139 -2.81 -3.59 5.62
N ARG A 140 -3.10 -4.30 4.53
CA ARG A 140 -3.87 -5.55 4.54
C ARG A 140 -2.96 -6.75 4.35
N LYS A 141 -2.93 -7.63 5.35
CA LYS A 141 -2.09 -8.82 5.32
C LYS A 141 -2.61 -9.83 4.28
N SER A 142 -1.70 -10.37 3.48
CA SER A 142 -1.93 -11.53 2.63
C SER A 142 -2.04 -12.80 3.48
N LYS A 143 -3.00 -13.67 3.16
CA LYS A 143 -3.26 -14.93 3.86
C LYS A 143 -2.97 -16.12 2.95
N LYS A 144 -2.25 -17.12 3.45
CA LYS A 144 -2.13 -18.42 2.76
C LYS A 144 -3.49 -19.12 2.76
N ILE A 145 -3.90 -19.63 1.61
CA ILE A 145 -4.97 -20.63 1.58
C ILE A 145 -4.33 -21.93 2.11
N LEU A 146 -4.87 -22.44 3.21
CA LEU A 146 -4.54 -23.76 3.74
C LEU A 146 -5.36 -24.80 3.00
#